data_AF-A0A4R9L087-F1
#
_entry.id   AF-A0A4R9L087-F1
#
_cell.length_a   1.000
_cell.length_b   1.000
_cell.length_c   1.000
_cell.angle_alpha   90.00
_cell.angle_beta   90.00
_cell.angle_gamma   90.00
#
_symmetry.space_group_name_H-M   'P 1'
#
loop_
_entity.id
_entity.type
_entity.pdbx_description
1 polymer ?
#
loop_
_entity_poly.entity_id
_entity_poly.type
_entity_poly.pdbx_seq_one_letter_code
_entity_poly.pdbx_strand_id
1 'polypeptide(L)'
;MKIQFDAMDYRSDDSFETAKYQFEGSLETGWDISRNGKEYLHLGPGYKLLKSKLCGVCSTDLSRRFLPFPLPQVIGHEVIAEDVEQQNGIKQKYVVEINDTFEARGDDPVDEFCEEGIPTHSPERKVLGIDRLPGGFGPYILAPQNAAIPFTNIPDKTAVLIEPFAASLQAVIASPPKKGDNVAVLGPRRLGSLVIAALAAYRTSSKIDFKISALARHDHLLKLSLNLGADEAIDLRKESLESLKERFAIVYDTTSTTSGFESAIRLSKRELHLKTTNGQEVFGVKKLTELVVDELSLLPFSEENLNFHWEKENRSNQSVYVAPSVGKISLPSHFKVYYGSIEEAEAILLSKDFQGRVPRFDLGIAGTAEEIDHLIRPNSKHENSLIRPRSAILFKGESKGNPLLEFLNLGKSIHTSRCGDFHLAIKLLQEDKKVTEALEKNMITHSFSPEKLSEAFTTAHTPEAIKVVISHA
;
A
#
# COMPACT_ATOMS: atom_id res chain seq x y z
N MET A 1 32.99 2.56 7.35
CA MET A 1 32.42 2.41 8.70
C MET A 1 32.22 0.93 8.99
N LYS A 2 32.34 0.49 10.24
CA LYS A 2 32.09 -0.90 10.65
C LYS A 2 31.30 -0.92 11.94
N ILE A 3 30.18 -1.64 11.96
CA ILE A 3 29.32 -1.77 13.14
C ILE A 3 28.90 -3.22 13.33
N GLN A 4 28.85 -3.66 14.59
CA GLN A 4 28.37 -4.98 14.99
C GLN A 4 27.24 -4.82 16.00
N PHE A 5 26.18 -5.61 15.87
CA PHE A 5 25.03 -5.57 16.76
C PHE A 5 24.28 -6.90 16.74
N ASP A 6 23.51 -7.14 17.80
CA ASP A 6 22.56 -8.25 17.86
C ASP A 6 21.18 -7.75 17.43
N ALA A 7 20.45 -8.57 16.69
CA ALA A 7 19.07 -8.32 16.31
C ALA A 7 18.27 -9.63 16.30
N MET A 8 16.95 -9.52 16.34
CA MET A 8 16.06 -10.68 16.32
C MET A 8 15.59 -10.96 14.89
N ASP A 9 16.04 -12.08 14.35
CA ASP A 9 15.56 -12.63 13.09
C ASP A 9 14.19 -13.28 13.28
N TYR A 10 13.22 -12.91 12.46
CA TYR A 10 11.92 -13.60 12.39
C TYR A 10 12.03 -14.86 11.53
N ARG A 11 11.42 -15.95 11.97
CA ARG A 11 11.47 -17.28 11.33
C ARG A 11 10.12 -17.67 10.77
N SER A 12 10.12 -18.64 9.84
CA SER A 12 8.90 -19.13 9.18
C SER A 12 7.89 -19.82 10.11
N ASP A 13 8.32 -20.16 11.34
CA ASP A 13 7.50 -20.76 12.39
C ASP A 13 6.98 -19.72 13.42
N ASP A 14 6.98 -18.42 13.06
CA ASP A 14 6.61 -17.28 13.91
C ASP A 14 7.51 -17.03 15.13
N SER A 15 8.63 -17.76 15.25
CA SER A 15 9.60 -17.52 16.31
C SER A 15 10.59 -16.41 15.94
N PHE A 16 11.24 -15.87 16.98
CA PHE A 16 12.35 -14.94 16.84
C PHE A 16 13.63 -15.58 17.39
N GLU A 17 14.73 -15.39 16.68
CA GLU A 17 16.06 -15.89 17.05
C GLU A 17 17.08 -14.75 17.02
N THR A 18 17.95 -14.69 18.03
CA THR A 18 19.03 -13.69 18.04
C THR A 18 20.08 -14.04 16.98
N ALA A 19 20.42 -13.07 16.13
CA ALA A 19 21.47 -13.15 15.15
C ALA A 19 22.45 -11.97 15.32
N LYS A 20 23.74 -12.24 15.10
CA LYS A 20 24.81 -11.24 15.13
C LYS A 20 24.99 -10.67 13.74
N TYR A 21 24.77 -9.38 13.59
CA TYR A 21 24.96 -8.65 12.34
C TYR A 21 26.24 -7.83 12.39
N GLN A 22 26.89 -7.72 11.23
CA GLN A 22 27.94 -6.74 11.00
C GLN A 22 27.69 -6.04 9.67
N PHE A 23 27.67 -4.72 9.68
CA PHE A 23 27.67 -3.88 8.48
C PHE A 23 29.04 -3.23 8.33
N GLU A 24 29.65 -3.36 7.16
CA GLU A 24 30.96 -2.78 6.84
C GLU A 24 30.87 -2.08 5.48
N GLY A 25 31.10 -0.77 5.45
CA GLY A 25 30.88 0.01 4.23
C GLY A 25 30.69 1.51 4.45
N SER A 26 30.18 2.18 3.42
CA SER A 26 29.77 3.58 3.46
C SER A 26 28.68 3.87 2.43
N LEU A 27 28.12 5.08 2.46
CA LEU A 27 27.15 5.54 1.47
C LEU A 27 27.72 5.51 0.04
N GLU A 28 29.00 5.84 -0.12
CA GLU A 28 29.67 6.02 -1.40
C GLU A 28 30.19 4.71 -1.99
N THR A 29 30.65 3.78 -1.15
CA THR A 29 31.24 2.51 -1.61
C THR A 29 30.29 1.33 -1.56
N GLY A 30 29.14 1.48 -0.88
CA GLY A 30 28.24 0.37 -0.57
C GLY A 30 28.62 -0.35 0.72
N TRP A 31 27.90 -1.45 0.99
CA TRP A 31 27.91 -2.17 2.25
C TRP A 31 28.00 -3.68 2.08
N ASP A 32 28.96 -4.28 2.76
CA ASP A 32 29.04 -5.71 3.01
C ASP A 32 28.38 -6.04 4.34
N ILE A 33 27.41 -6.96 4.30
CA ILE A 33 26.63 -7.38 5.46
C ILE A 33 26.93 -8.85 5.73
N SER A 34 27.34 -9.14 6.97
CA SER A 34 27.45 -10.50 7.47
C SER A 34 26.46 -10.76 8.59
N ARG A 35 25.98 -12.00 8.66
CA ARG A 35 25.08 -12.52 9.68
C ARG A 35 25.66 -13.80 10.27
N ASN A 36 25.84 -13.85 11.58
CA ASN A 36 26.44 -14.97 12.30
C ASN A 36 27.82 -15.37 11.73
N GLY A 37 28.62 -14.36 11.33
CA GLY A 37 29.97 -14.54 10.78
C GLY A 37 30.02 -15.03 9.33
N LYS A 38 28.88 -15.14 8.64
CA LYS A 38 28.79 -15.51 7.22
C LYS A 38 28.30 -14.34 6.39
N GLU A 39 28.75 -14.24 5.14
CA GLU A 39 28.21 -13.30 4.17
C GLU A 39 26.68 -13.47 4.06
N TYR A 40 25.96 -12.35 4.04
CA TYR A 40 24.51 -12.32 4.02
C TYR A 40 23.95 -11.49 2.86
N LEU A 41 24.43 -10.26 2.69
CA LEU A 41 23.95 -9.36 1.66
C LEU A 41 25.06 -8.38 1.27
N HIS A 42 25.16 -8.09 -0.02
CA HIS A 42 25.97 -7.00 -0.54
C HIS A 42 25.06 -5.94 -1.14
N LEU A 43 25.25 -4.68 -0.73
CA LEU A 43 24.53 -3.52 -1.24
C LEU A 43 25.51 -2.58 -1.92
N GLY A 44 25.17 -2.09 -3.10
CA GLY A 44 25.92 -1.03 -3.76
C GLY A 44 25.85 0.31 -3.00
N PRO A 45 26.38 1.39 -3.59
CA PRO A 45 26.26 2.75 -3.05
C PRO A 45 24.80 3.21 -2.86
N GLY A 46 24.61 4.34 -2.19
CA GLY A 46 23.30 4.99 -2.04
C GLY A 46 22.50 4.57 -0.80
N TYR A 47 23.09 3.80 0.12
CA TYR A 47 22.45 3.43 1.39
C TYR A 47 23.07 4.18 2.57
N LYS A 48 22.22 4.88 3.30
CA LYS A 48 22.55 5.57 4.54
C LYS A 48 22.37 4.66 5.74
N LEU A 49 23.40 4.53 6.57
CA LEU A 49 23.31 3.88 7.86
C LEU A 49 22.58 4.78 8.86
N LEU A 50 21.51 4.26 9.45
CA LEU A 50 20.71 4.95 10.45
C LEU A 50 20.52 4.07 11.69
N LYS A 51 20.37 4.71 12.85
CA LYS A 51 19.97 4.05 14.09
C LYS A 51 18.45 4.08 14.21
N SER A 52 17.81 2.92 14.31
CA SER A 52 16.37 2.81 14.51
C SER A 52 15.98 3.44 15.84
N LYS A 53 14.83 4.13 15.87
CA LYS A 53 14.29 4.74 17.09
C LYS A 53 12.95 4.14 17.49
N LEU A 54 11.96 4.21 16.61
CA LEU A 54 10.69 3.51 16.76
C LEU A 54 10.39 2.75 15.48
N CYS A 55 9.81 1.55 15.61
CA CYS A 55 9.26 0.81 14.48
C CYS A 55 7.86 0.31 14.82
N GLY A 56 6.86 0.68 14.04
CA GLY A 56 5.51 0.14 14.17
C GLY A 56 5.44 -1.34 13.75
N VAL A 57 4.49 -2.07 14.33
CA VAL A 57 4.13 -3.42 13.91
C VAL A 57 2.92 -3.33 12.97
N CYS A 58 3.10 -3.77 11.73
CA CYS A 58 2.07 -3.79 10.70
C CYS A 58 1.44 -5.18 10.57
N SER A 59 0.23 -5.27 9.99
CA SER A 59 -0.39 -6.56 9.65
C SER A 59 0.48 -7.38 8.68
N THR A 60 1.27 -6.72 7.82
CA THR A 60 2.24 -7.38 6.93
C THR A 60 3.32 -8.11 7.72
N ASP A 61 3.81 -7.53 8.82
CA ASP A 61 4.80 -8.18 9.69
C ASP A 61 4.19 -9.43 10.36
N LEU A 62 2.94 -9.35 10.81
CA LEU A 62 2.22 -10.48 11.41
C LEU A 62 1.93 -11.61 10.42
N SER A 63 1.81 -11.28 9.14
CA SER A 63 1.56 -12.24 8.05
C SER A 63 2.84 -12.65 7.32
N ARG A 64 4.02 -12.25 7.83
CA ARG A 64 5.28 -12.33 7.09
C ARG A 64 5.66 -13.73 6.63
N ARG A 65 5.29 -14.77 7.39
CA ARG A 65 5.51 -16.18 7.03
C ARG A 65 4.79 -16.64 5.75
N PHE A 66 3.74 -15.94 5.35
CA PHE A 66 2.94 -16.28 4.16
C PHE A 66 3.39 -15.54 2.90
N LEU A 67 4.31 -14.56 3.05
CA LEU A 67 4.83 -13.82 1.91
C LEU A 67 5.95 -14.61 1.23
N PRO A 68 6.09 -14.50 -0.11
CA PRO A 68 7.04 -15.29 -0.89
C PRO A 68 8.50 -14.80 -0.77
N PHE A 69 8.86 -14.17 0.35
CA PHE A 69 10.17 -13.56 0.56
C PHE A 69 11.00 -14.36 1.58
N PRO A 70 12.33 -14.48 1.39
CA PRO A 70 13.19 -15.33 2.22
C PRO A 70 13.10 -15.03 3.72
N LEU A 71 13.21 -16.07 4.54
CA LEU A 71 13.37 -16.04 5.99
C LEU A 71 14.49 -17.03 6.39
N PRO A 72 15.21 -16.83 7.51
CA PRO A 72 15.01 -15.78 8.51
C PRO A 72 15.52 -14.40 8.10
N GLN A 73 14.96 -13.34 8.68
CA GLN A 73 15.38 -11.94 8.51
C GLN A 73 14.85 -11.05 9.64
N VAL A 74 15.54 -9.96 9.96
CA VAL A 74 14.99 -8.83 10.73
C VAL A 74 13.89 -8.13 9.94
N ILE A 75 12.68 -8.07 10.49
CA ILE A 75 11.48 -7.49 9.84
C ILE A 75 11.14 -6.11 10.43
N GLY A 76 10.00 -5.54 10.04
CA GLY A 76 9.53 -4.22 10.49
C GLY A 76 9.88 -3.10 9.51
N HIS A 77 8.87 -2.35 9.06
CA HIS A 77 8.99 -1.39 7.96
C HIS A 77 8.38 -0.02 8.23
N GLU A 78 7.77 0.18 9.40
CA GLU A 78 7.18 1.47 9.79
C GLU A 78 8.15 2.23 10.68
N VAL A 79 9.27 2.69 10.10
CA VAL A 79 10.45 3.08 10.86
C VAL A 79 10.62 4.59 10.94
N ILE A 80 10.88 5.09 12.15
CA ILE A 80 11.64 6.32 12.35
C ILE A 80 13.04 5.99 12.83
N ALA A 81 14.02 6.68 12.28
CA ALA A 81 15.43 6.48 12.56
C ALA A 81 16.15 7.82 12.71
N GLU A 82 17.38 7.81 13.17
CA GLU A 82 18.22 8.98 13.32
C GLU A 82 19.65 8.72 12.83
N ASP A 83 20.40 9.79 12.55
CA ASP A 83 21.82 9.67 12.27
C ASP A 83 22.56 8.95 13.42
N VAL A 84 23.54 8.10 13.07
CA VAL A 84 24.34 7.38 14.06
C VAL A 84 25.16 8.37 14.89
N GLU A 85 25.82 9.31 14.21
CA GLU A 85 26.63 10.38 14.81
C GLU A 85 25.87 11.71 14.82
N GLN A 86 26.19 12.56 15.79
CA GLN A 86 25.63 13.92 15.86
C GLN A 86 26.36 14.85 14.88
N GLN A 87 25.60 15.71 14.20
CA GLN A 87 26.15 16.86 13.48
C GLN A 87 25.74 18.14 14.21
N ASN A 88 26.70 18.97 14.60
CA ASN A 88 26.46 20.20 15.37
C ASN A 88 25.60 19.98 16.64
N GLY A 89 25.80 18.84 17.32
CA GLY A 89 25.06 18.48 18.53
C GLY A 89 23.62 17.99 18.30
N ILE A 90 23.19 17.84 17.05
CA ILE A 90 21.84 17.39 16.69
C ILE A 90 21.95 16.09 15.90
N LYS A 91 21.07 15.13 16.19
CA LYS A 91 20.83 13.97 15.31
C LYS A 91 19.60 14.26 14.47
N GLN A 92 19.75 14.30 13.15
CA GLN A 92 18.61 14.44 12.26
C GLN A 92 17.78 13.15 12.35
N LYS A 93 16.46 13.31 12.45
CA LYS A 93 15.49 12.21 12.43
C LYS A 93 14.88 12.07 11.05
N TYR A 94 14.61 10.82 10.68
CA TYR A 94 14.04 10.44 9.40
C TYR A 94 12.84 9.53 9.63
N VAL A 95 11.83 9.67 8.78
CA VAL A 95 10.92 8.56 8.50
C VAL A 95 11.46 7.87 7.27
N VAL A 96 11.49 6.54 7.28
CA VAL A 96 12.07 5.77 6.18
C VAL A 96 10.97 5.23 5.28
N GLU A 97 10.97 5.68 4.04
CA GLU A 97 10.16 5.12 2.97
C GLU A 97 10.69 3.71 2.62
N ILE A 98 9.77 2.77 2.40
CA ILE A 98 10.11 1.34 2.48
C ILE A 98 10.72 0.79 1.20
N ASN A 99 10.64 1.52 0.09
CA ASN A 99 10.94 1.00 -1.24
C ASN A 99 12.38 1.32 -1.65
N ASP A 100 13.21 0.28 -1.79
CA ASP A 100 14.56 0.38 -2.33
C ASP A 100 14.53 0.31 -3.86
N THR A 101 14.19 1.45 -4.48
CA THR A 101 14.19 1.66 -5.94
C THR A 101 15.50 2.28 -6.41
N PHE A 102 15.73 2.34 -7.74
CA PHE A 102 16.87 3.05 -8.32
C PHE A 102 16.87 4.53 -7.92
N GLU A 103 15.72 5.20 -8.05
CA GLU A 103 15.55 6.60 -7.59
C GLU A 103 15.83 6.77 -6.09
N ALA A 104 15.39 5.82 -5.26
CA ALA A 104 15.57 5.89 -3.81
C ALA A 104 17.06 5.81 -3.41
N ARG A 105 17.86 5.07 -4.16
CA ARG A 105 19.32 5.00 -4.01
C ARG A 105 20.05 6.19 -4.63
N GLY A 106 19.42 6.88 -5.57
CA GLY A 106 20.05 7.93 -6.37
C GLY A 106 20.94 7.37 -7.48
N ASP A 107 20.55 6.22 -8.05
CA ASP A 107 21.23 5.62 -9.18
C ASP A 107 21.04 6.49 -10.44
N ASP A 108 22.08 6.57 -11.29
CA ASP A 108 22.06 7.25 -12.59
C ASP A 108 22.87 6.41 -13.60
N PRO A 109 22.26 5.87 -14.68
CA PRO A 109 20.84 6.00 -15.03
C PRO A 109 19.91 5.18 -14.12
N VAL A 110 18.63 5.56 -14.10
CA VAL A 110 17.54 4.79 -13.46
C VAL A 110 17.01 3.68 -14.39
N ASP A 111 16.12 2.81 -13.90
CA ASP A 111 15.49 1.77 -14.70
C ASP A 111 14.24 2.24 -15.47
N GLU A 112 13.74 1.42 -16.39
CA GLU A 112 12.56 1.71 -17.22
C GLU A 112 11.29 1.97 -16.39
N PHE A 113 11.17 1.38 -15.18
CA PHE A 113 10.03 1.59 -14.30
C PHE A 113 10.06 2.99 -13.66
N CYS A 114 11.25 3.48 -13.31
CA CYS A 114 11.45 4.85 -12.86
C CYS A 114 11.16 5.85 -14.00
N GLU A 115 11.68 5.59 -15.20
CA GLU A 115 11.42 6.43 -16.38
C GLU A 115 9.92 6.55 -16.71
N GLU A 116 9.15 5.48 -16.46
CA GLU A 116 7.70 5.48 -16.62
C GLU A 116 6.92 6.04 -15.42
N GLY A 117 7.56 6.46 -14.33
CA GLY A 117 6.91 7.03 -13.15
C GLY A 117 6.25 5.99 -12.21
N ILE A 118 6.65 4.73 -12.32
CA ILE A 118 6.24 3.61 -11.45
C ILE A 118 7.44 2.92 -10.78
N PRO A 119 8.36 3.67 -10.14
CA PRO A 119 9.60 3.10 -9.57
C PRO A 119 9.32 1.99 -8.55
N THR A 120 8.20 2.09 -7.81
CA THR A 120 7.80 1.11 -6.79
C THR A 120 7.33 -0.23 -7.35
N HIS A 121 7.24 -0.37 -8.68
CA HIS A 121 6.85 -1.59 -9.38
C HIS A 121 8.00 -2.27 -10.12
N SER A 122 9.22 -1.72 -10.01
CA SER A 122 10.43 -2.37 -10.51
C SER A 122 10.60 -3.77 -9.91
N PRO A 123 10.95 -4.80 -10.70
CA PRO A 123 11.24 -6.15 -10.19
C PRO A 123 12.52 -6.22 -9.37
N GLU A 124 13.44 -5.26 -9.55
CA GLU A 124 14.69 -5.15 -8.79
C GLU A 124 14.51 -4.43 -7.44
N ARG A 125 13.32 -3.87 -7.19
CA ARG A 125 12.98 -3.22 -5.94
C ARG A 125 13.09 -4.20 -4.77
N LYS A 126 13.83 -3.82 -3.73
CA LYS A 126 13.78 -4.47 -2.42
C LYS A 126 12.85 -3.68 -1.49
N VAL A 127 12.43 -4.29 -0.38
CA VAL A 127 11.53 -3.66 0.57
C VAL A 127 12.07 -3.82 1.98
N LEU A 128 12.33 -2.69 2.64
CA LEU A 128 12.81 -2.64 4.02
C LEU A 128 11.90 -3.48 4.91
N GLY A 129 12.47 -4.42 5.68
CA GLY A 129 11.76 -5.28 6.62
C GLY A 129 10.81 -6.32 6.00
N ILE A 130 10.75 -6.43 4.67
CA ILE A 130 9.85 -7.35 3.96
C ILE A 130 10.62 -8.22 2.96
N ASP A 131 11.23 -7.61 1.93
CA ASP A 131 11.91 -8.31 0.82
C ASP A 131 13.40 -7.92 0.78
N ARG A 132 14.27 -8.90 1.08
CA ARG A 132 15.75 -8.84 0.97
C ARG A 132 16.49 -7.80 1.80
N LEU A 133 15.84 -6.74 2.30
CA LEU A 133 16.47 -5.67 3.07
C LEU A 133 16.05 -5.72 4.56
N PRO A 134 16.98 -5.93 5.52
CA PRO A 134 16.68 -5.97 6.96
C PRO A 134 15.95 -4.73 7.50
N GLY A 135 14.96 -4.94 8.36
CA GLY A 135 14.02 -3.92 8.82
C GLY A 135 14.31 -3.25 10.17
N GLY A 136 13.39 -2.38 10.58
CA GLY A 136 13.51 -1.49 11.74
C GLY A 136 13.26 -2.13 13.10
N PHE A 137 12.94 -3.42 13.19
CA PHE A 137 13.03 -4.13 14.48
C PHE A 137 14.49 -4.38 14.90
N GLY A 138 15.44 -4.21 13.98
CA GLY A 138 16.87 -4.14 14.29
C GLY A 138 17.29 -2.74 14.75
N PRO A 139 18.35 -2.62 15.58
CA PRO A 139 18.81 -1.33 16.10
C PRO A 139 19.46 -0.43 15.04
N TYR A 140 19.88 -1.00 13.91
CA TYR A 140 20.43 -0.28 12.77
C TYR A 140 19.81 -0.76 11.47
N ILE A 141 19.62 0.16 10.54
CA ILE A 141 19.11 -0.10 9.19
C ILE A 141 19.99 0.59 8.14
N LEU A 142 19.96 0.05 6.93
CA LEU A 142 20.52 0.66 5.74
C LEU A 142 19.37 1.12 4.86
N ALA A 143 19.08 2.42 4.90
CA ALA A 143 17.98 3.03 4.14
C ALA A 143 18.53 3.63 2.84
N PRO A 144 17.87 3.45 1.69
CA PRO A 144 18.19 4.22 0.49
C PRO A 144 18.16 5.72 0.82
N GLN A 145 19.17 6.47 0.35
CA GLN A 145 19.42 7.83 0.80
C GLN A 145 18.25 8.79 0.58
N ASN A 146 17.52 8.64 -0.54
CA ASN A 146 16.36 9.48 -0.86
C ASN A 146 15.07 8.94 -0.22
N ALA A 147 15.07 7.70 0.29
CA ALA A 147 13.97 7.15 1.09
C ALA A 147 14.05 7.55 2.57
N ALA A 148 15.21 8.01 3.06
CA ALA A 148 15.35 8.59 4.39
C ALA A 148 14.86 10.04 4.41
N ILE A 149 13.58 10.24 4.68
CA ILE A 149 12.93 11.55 4.58
C ILE A 149 13.02 12.29 5.92
N PRO A 150 13.72 13.44 5.99
CA PRO A 150 13.87 14.18 7.23
C PRO A 150 12.53 14.76 7.67
N PHE A 151 12.25 14.72 8.97
CA PHE A 151 11.08 15.37 9.54
C PHE A 151 11.43 16.21 10.75
N THR A 152 10.64 17.26 10.97
CA THR A 152 10.74 18.16 12.13
C THR A 152 9.33 18.53 12.60
N ASN A 153 9.20 18.98 13.85
CA ASN A 153 7.95 19.47 14.43
C ASN A 153 6.77 18.48 14.41
N ILE A 154 7.04 17.18 14.28
CA ILE A 154 6.08 16.10 14.49
C ILE A 154 6.59 15.25 15.68
N PRO A 155 5.74 14.95 16.68
CA PRO A 155 6.09 14.03 17.77
C PRO A 155 6.45 12.64 17.25
N ASP A 156 7.44 11.98 17.85
CA ASP A 156 7.94 10.67 17.39
C ASP A 156 6.81 9.61 17.34
N LYS A 157 5.86 9.69 18.29
CA LYS A 157 4.65 8.84 18.32
C LYS A 157 3.74 9.01 17.11
N THR A 158 3.67 10.21 16.54
CA THR A 158 2.92 10.43 15.29
C THR A 158 3.81 10.10 14.10
N ALA A 159 5.10 10.41 14.17
CA ALA A 159 6.02 10.21 13.05
C ALA A 159 6.18 8.73 12.66
N VAL A 160 6.17 7.81 13.64
CA VAL A 160 6.19 6.35 13.38
C VAL A 160 4.93 5.85 12.64
N LEU A 161 3.87 6.66 12.56
CA LEU A 161 2.66 6.36 11.81
C LEU A 161 2.68 6.93 10.38
N ILE A 162 3.75 7.63 9.96
CA ILE A 162 3.79 8.29 8.65
C ILE A 162 3.73 7.29 7.49
N GLU A 163 4.43 6.15 7.56
CA GLU A 163 4.33 5.11 6.52
C GLU A 163 2.88 4.64 6.32
N PRO A 164 2.18 4.15 7.37
CA PRO A 164 0.84 3.64 7.17
C PRO A 164 -0.19 4.78 6.96
N PHE A 165 0.08 5.99 7.47
CA PHE A 165 -0.74 7.17 7.19
C PHE A 165 -0.61 7.62 5.73
N ALA A 166 0.59 7.57 5.14
CA ALA A 166 0.79 7.86 3.72
C ALA A 166 0.01 6.87 2.86
N ALA A 167 0.05 5.58 3.18
CA ALA A 167 -0.77 4.56 2.50
C ALA A 167 -2.28 4.81 2.64
N SER A 168 -2.75 5.26 3.81
CA SER A 168 -4.14 5.68 4.02
C SER A 168 -4.52 6.94 3.26
N LEU A 169 -3.62 7.93 3.18
CA LEU A 169 -3.83 9.15 2.43
C LEU A 169 -3.87 8.88 0.93
N GLN A 170 -3.04 7.95 0.43
CA GLN A 170 -3.10 7.55 -0.97
C GLN A 170 -4.46 6.96 -1.34
N ALA A 171 -5.11 6.23 -0.42
CA ALA A 171 -6.45 5.74 -0.63
C ALA A 171 -7.45 6.90 -0.85
N VAL A 172 -7.34 7.95 -0.03
CA VAL A 172 -8.17 9.16 -0.15
C VAL A 172 -7.88 9.93 -1.43
N ILE A 173 -6.61 10.03 -1.85
CA ILE A 173 -6.23 10.74 -3.08
C ILE A 173 -6.69 9.99 -4.33
N ALA A 174 -6.56 8.67 -4.35
CA ALA A 174 -7.02 7.84 -5.46
C ALA A 174 -8.56 7.79 -5.56
N SER A 175 -9.25 8.05 -4.45
CA SER A 175 -10.71 8.07 -4.34
C SER A 175 -11.19 9.33 -3.62
N PRO A 176 -11.05 10.53 -4.21
CA PRO A 176 -11.26 11.78 -3.49
C PRO A 176 -12.75 12.07 -3.25
N PRO A 177 -13.17 12.35 -2.00
CA PRO A 177 -14.53 12.79 -1.72
C PRO A 177 -14.86 14.13 -2.40
N LYS A 178 -16.10 14.26 -2.88
CA LYS A 178 -16.64 15.49 -3.46
C LYS A 178 -17.48 16.25 -2.44
N LYS A 179 -17.72 17.53 -2.70
CA LYS A 179 -18.54 18.39 -1.82
C LYS A 179 -19.92 17.76 -1.60
N GLY A 180 -20.29 17.59 -0.33
CA GLY A 180 -21.57 17.01 0.10
C GLY A 180 -21.63 15.48 0.09
N ASP A 181 -20.53 14.80 -0.26
CA ASP A 181 -20.48 13.34 -0.15
C ASP A 181 -20.62 12.90 1.33
N ASN A 182 -21.21 11.72 1.52
CA ASN A 182 -21.07 10.95 2.74
C ASN A 182 -20.22 9.72 2.42
N VAL A 183 -19.04 9.62 3.02
CA VAL A 183 -18.11 8.51 2.79
C VAL A 183 -18.06 7.59 4.01
N ALA A 184 -17.81 6.31 3.79
CA ALA A 184 -17.70 5.32 4.85
C ALA A 184 -16.31 4.70 4.91
N VAL A 185 -15.78 4.49 6.12
CA VAL A 185 -14.65 3.59 6.38
C VAL A 185 -15.19 2.31 7.01
N LEU A 186 -15.05 1.18 6.30
CA LEU A 186 -15.51 -0.12 6.75
C LEU A 186 -14.35 -0.90 7.39
N GLY A 187 -14.47 -1.19 8.68
CA GLY A 187 -13.41 -1.82 9.47
C GLY A 187 -12.33 -0.85 9.97
N PRO A 188 -12.68 0.15 10.80
CA PRO A 188 -11.77 1.19 11.30
C PRO A 188 -10.82 0.67 12.39
N ARG A 189 -9.98 -0.32 12.05
CA ARG A 189 -8.92 -0.84 12.93
C ARG A 189 -7.61 -0.15 12.61
N ARG A 190 -6.48 -0.85 12.44
CA ARG A 190 -5.14 -0.24 12.27
C ARG A 190 -5.11 0.72 11.08
N LEU A 191 -5.30 0.19 9.86
CA LEU A 191 -5.31 0.98 8.63
C LEU A 191 -6.57 1.84 8.52
N GLY A 192 -7.75 1.30 8.83
CA GLY A 192 -9.00 2.05 8.72
C GLY A 192 -9.06 3.27 9.64
N SER A 193 -8.51 3.20 10.85
CA SER A 193 -8.36 4.38 11.73
C SER A 193 -7.50 5.46 11.09
N LEU A 194 -6.43 5.08 10.40
CA LEU A 194 -5.58 6.02 9.66
C LEU A 194 -6.27 6.58 8.42
N VAL A 195 -7.15 5.81 7.75
CA VAL A 195 -8.00 6.33 6.66
C VAL A 195 -8.98 7.39 7.18
N ILE A 196 -9.58 7.21 8.36
CA ILE A 196 -10.43 8.24 8.98
C ILE A 196 -9.63 9.52 9.23
N ALA A 197 -8.43 9.40 9.82
CA ALA A 197 -7.57 10.54 10.08
C ALA A 197 -7.11 11.22 8.78
N ALA A 198 -6.80 10.45 7.73
CA ALA A 198 -6.43 10.96 6.43
C ALA A 198 -7.59 11.69 5.73
N LEU A 199 -8.81 11.17 5.83
CA LEU A 199 -10.03 11.85 5.35
C LEU A 199 -10.24 13.17 6.08
N ALA A 200 -10.06 13.19 7.41
CA ALA A 200 -10.18 14.41 8.19
C ALA A 200 -9.13 15.46 7.77
N ALA A 201 -7.87 15.07 7.61
CA ALA A 201 -6.80 15.95 7.12
C ALA A 201 -7.04 16.43 5.68
N TYR A 202 -7.53 15.54 4.80
CA TYR A 202 -7.89 15.88 3.43
C TYR A 202 -9.04 16.89 3.38
N ARG A 203 -10.08 16.70 4.20
CA ARG A 203 -11.20 17.65 4.33
C ARG A 203 -10.73 19.05 4.70
N THR A 204 -9.84 19.16 5.70
CA THR A 204 -9.26 20.44 6.13
C THR A 204 -8.42 21.09 5.03
N SER A 205 -7.48 20.33 4.45
CA SER A 205 -6.50 20.85 3.48
C SER A 205 -7.11 21.20 2.11
N SER A 206 -8.00 20.35 1.59
CA SER A 206 -8.70 20.58 0.32
C SER A 206 -9.83 21.61 0.43
N LYS A 207 -10.32 21.89 1.65
CA LYS A 207 -11.50 22.72 1.92
C LYS A 207 -12.79 22.20 1.25
N ILE A 208 -12.83 20.91 0.95
CA ILE A 208 -14.03 20.23 0.43
C ILE A 208 -14.80 19.70 1.62
N ASP A 209 -16.02 20.19 1.81
CA ASP A 209 -16.89 19.73 2.89
C ASP A 209 -17.61 18.43 2.53
N PHE A 210 -17.43 17.38 3.34
CA PHE A 210 -18.05 16.07 3.21
C PHE A 210 -18.13 15.39 4.58
N LYS A 211 -19.01 14.39 4.70
CA LYS A 211 -19.24 13.64 5.93
C LYS A 211 -18.43 12.34 5.97
N ILE A 212 -17.82 12.03 7.11
CA ILE A 212 -17.06 10.82 7.38
C ILE A 212 -17.84 9.91 8.34
N SER A 213 -18.23 8.73 7.87
CA SER A 213 -18.91 7.70 8.66
C SER A 213 -17.98 6.51 8.91
N ALA A 214 -17.89 6.02 10.13
CA ALA A 214 -17.11 4.83 10.47
C ALA A 214 -18.04 3.64 10.80
N LEU A 215 -17.81 2.49 10.17
CA LEU A 215 -18.66 1.31 10.34
C LEU A 215 -17.89 0.20 11.06
N ALA A 216 -18.32 -0.16 12.27
CA ALA A 216 -17.66 -1.15 13.10
C ALA A 216 -18.65 -1.98 13.93
N ARG A 217 -18.14 -3.04 14.57
CA ARG A 217 -18.91 -3.93 15.47
C ARG A 217 -18.48 -3.84 16.94
N HIS A 218 -17.50 -3.00 17.27
CA HIS A 218 -16.94 -2.90 18.62
C HIS A 218 -16.99 -1.47 19.13
N ASP A 219 -17.49 -1.29 20.36
CA ASP A 219 -17.71 0.03 20.97
C ASP A 219 -16.43 0.87 21.05
N HIS A 220 -15.29 0.23 21.37
CA HIS A 220 -14.00 0.93 21.43
C HIS A 220 -13.55 1.46 20.06
N LEU A 221 -13.85 0.75 18.95
CA LEU A 221 -13.53 1.20 17.60
C LEU A 221 -14.45 2.34 17.14
N LEU A 222 -15.72 2.30 17.51
CA LEU A 222 -16.66 3.40 17.24
C LEU A 222 -16.20 4.68 17.95
N LYS A 223 -15.81 4.58 19.23
CA LYS A 223 -15.26 5.71 19.99
C LYS A 223 -13.94 6.22 19.41
N LEU A 224 -13.02 5.30 19.06
CA LEU A 224 -11.76 5.64 18.41
C LEU A 224 -11.98 6.40 17.10
N SER A 225 -12.93 5.95 16.29
CA SER A 225 -13.26 6.57 15.00
C SER A 225 -13.70 8.03 15.16
N LEU A 226 -14.56 8.32 16.14
CA LEU A 226 -14.98 9.69 16.45
C LEU A 226 -13.79 10.55 16.92
N ASN A 227 -12.92 9.99 17.76
CA ASN A 227 -11.72 10.69 18.24
C ASN A 227 -10.72 11.02 17.11
N LEU A 228 -10.73 10.25 16.03
CA LEU A 228 -9.85 10.43 14.86
C LEU A 228 -10.45 11.31 13.76
N GLY A 229 -11.70 11.77 13.93
CA GLY A 229 -12.32 12.74 13.03
C GLY A 229 -13.52 12.24 12.22
N ALA A 230 -14.03 11.03 12.49
CA ALA A 230 -15.33 10.62 11.95
C ALA A 230 -16.45 11.49 12.54
N ASP A 231 -17.42 11.88 11.72
CA ASP A 231 -18.60 12.65 12.16
C ASP A 231 -19.72 11.73 12.68
N GLU A 232 -19.74 10.48 12.21
CA GLU A 232 -20.71 9.46 12.60
C GLU A 232 -20.00 8.11 12.80
N ALA A 233 -20.40 7.36 13.82
CA ALA A 233 -19.96 5.99 14.04
C ALA A 233 -21.18 5.07 14.07
N ILE A 234 -21.23 4.12 13.13
CA ILE A 234 -22.37 3.23 12.88
C ILE A 234 -22.04 1.83 13.41
N ASP A 235 -22.86 1.38 14.35
CA ASP A 235 -22.75 0.06 14.96
C ASP A 235 -23.45 -1.01 14.10
N LEU A 236 -22.67 -1.82 13.38
CA LEU A 236 -23.15 -2.89 12.52
C LEU A 236 -23.77 -4.09 13.27
N ARG A 237 -23.79 -4.07 14.61
CA ARG A 237 -24.59 -5.00 15.42
C ARG A 237 -26.05 -4.55 15.54
N LYS A 238 -26.32 -3.27 15.29
CA LYS A 238 -27.64 -2.63 15.45
C LYS A 238 -28.25 -2.22 14.12
N GLU A 239 -27.42 -1.73 13.20
CA GLU A 239 -27.83 -1.36 11.84
C GLU A 239 -27.62 -2.53 10.87
N SER A 240 -28.58 -2.73 9.98
CA SER A 240 -28.50 -3.76 8.94
C SER A 240 -27.79 -3.24 7.69
N LEU A 241 -27.15 -4.12 6.91
CA LEU A 241 -26.59 -3.71 5.63
C LEU A 241 -27.65 -3.21 4.65
N GLU A 242 -28.90 -3.66 4.77
CA GLU A 242 -29.99 -3.24 3.90
C GLU A 242 -30.43 -1.79 4.20
N SER A 243 -30.47 -1.39 5.47
CA SER A 243 -30.76 0.01 5.84
C SER A 243 -29.65 0.98 5.41
N LEU A 244 -28.46 0.47 5.09
CA LEU A 244 -27.30 1.24 4.67
C LEU A 244 -26.96 1.08 3.17
N LYS A 245 -27.78 0.34 2.42
CA LYS A 245 -27.53 0.04 1.00
C LYS A 245 -27.39 1.34 0.20
N GLU A 246 -26.30 1.43 -0.57
CA GLU A 246 -25.96 2.59 -1.42
C GLU A 246 -26.03 3.95 -0.69
N ARG A 247 -25.79 3.97 0.62
CA ARG A 247 -25.84 5.20 1.43
C ARG A 247 -24.60 6.07 1.24
N PHE A 248 -23.46 5.47 0.93
CA PHE A 248 -22.18 6.16 0.93
C PHE A 248 -21.67 6.38 -0.49
N ALA A 249 -21.30 7.61 -0.81
CA ALA A 249 -20.70 7.96 -2.08
C ALA A 249 -19.47 7.07 -2.36
N ILE A 250 -18.60 6.96 -1.36
CA ILE A 250 -17.38 6.15 -1.38
C ILE A 250 -17.36 5.27 -0.14
N VAL A 251 -17.03 3.99 -0.29
CA VAL A 251 -16.66 3.12 0.84
C VAL A 251 -15.18 2.77 0.73
N TYR A 252 -14.41 3.05 1.78
CA TYR A 252 -13.04 2.57 1.93
C TYR A 252 -13.08 1.25 2.70
N ASP A 253 -12.86 0.14 2.01
CA ASP A 253 -12.80 -1.19 2.62
C ASP A 253 -11.40 -1.48 3.16
N THR A 254 -11.31 -1.57 4.50
CA THR A 254 -10.09 -1.91 5.24
C THR A 254 -10.29 -3.13 6.14
N THR A 255 -11.25 -4.00 5.80
CA THR A 255 -11.64 -5.15 6.63
C THR A 255 -10.69 -6.33 6.54
N SER A 256 -9.98 -6.48 5.42
CA SER A 256 -9.19 -7.67 5.11
C SER A 256 -10.01 -8.97 5.08
N THR A 257 -11.31 -8.92 4.76
CA THR A 257 -12.18 -10.11 4.66
C THR A 257 -13.03 -10.11 3.40
N THR A 258 -13.45 -11.29 2.95
CA THR A 258 -14.35 -11.45 1.79
C THR A 258 -15.72 -10.83 2.08
N SER A 259 -16.30 -11.13 3.25
CA SER A 259 -17.58 -10.54 3.69
C SER A 259 -17.55 -9.02 3.82
N GLY A 260 -16.38 -8.43 4.08
CA GLY A 260 -16.18 -6.99 4.12
C GLY A 260 -16.25 -6.38 2.73
N PHE A 261 -15.58 -6.99 1.74
CA PHE A 261 -15.73 -6.62 0.32
C PHE A 261 -17.20 -6.69 -0.10
N GLU A 262 -17.88 -7.81 0.15
CA GLU A 262 -19.29 -8.00 -0.21
C GLU A 262 -20.19 -6.91 0.39
N SER A 263 -19.94 -6.56 1.66
CA SER A 263 -20.63 -5.45 2.33
C SER A 263 -20.32 -4.14 1.64
N ALA A 264 -19.06 -3.86 1.32
CA ALA A 264 -18.64 -2.61 0.69
C ALA A 264 -19.29 -2.40 -0.68
N ILE A 265 -19.44 -3.44 -1.50
CA ILE A 265 -20.19 -3.38 -2.77
C ILE A 265 -21.64 -2.94 -2.56
N ARG A 266 -22.32 -3.49 -1.55
CA ARG A 266 -23.72 -3.14 -1.25
C ARG A 266 -23.88 -1.72 -0.70
N LEU A 267 -22.89 -1.26 0.08
CA LEU A 267 -22.92 0.03 0.76
C LEU A 267 -22.54 1.19 -0.18
N SER A 268 -21.76 0.92 -1.23
CA SER A 268 -21.22 1.92 -2.14
C SER A 268 -22.25 2.39 -3.18
N LYS A 269 -22.50 3.70 -3.19
CA LYS A 269 -23.37 4.37 -4.15
C LYS A 269 -22.67 4.63 -5.48
N ARG A 270 -21.40 5.04 -5.44
CA ARG A 270 -20.61 5.43 -6.61
C ARG A 270 -19.32 4.64 -6.72
N GLU A 271 -18.64 4.45 -5.59
CA GLU A 271 -17.24 4.00 -5.63
C GLU A 271 -16.86 3.18 -4.40
N LEU A 272 -16.03 2.17 -4.63
CA LEU A 272 -15.36 1.39 -3.60
C LEU A 272 -13.85 1.61 -3.71
N HIS A 273 -13.22 2.08 -2.64
CA HIS A 273 -11.76 2.02 -2.52
C HIS A 273 -11.37 0.77 -1.74
N LEU A 274 -10.72 -0.18 -2.41
CA LEU A 274 -10.37 -1.47 -1.85
C LEU A 274 -8.91 -1.46 -1.35
N LYS A 275 -8.73 -1.57 -0.03
CA LYS A 275 -7.42 -1.86 0.60
C LYS A 275 -7.30 -3.30 1.09
N THR A 276 -8.41 -4.05 1.09
CA THR A 276 -8.46 -5.45 1.52
C THR A 276 -7.61 -6.34 0.63
N THR A 277 -6.60 -6.99 1.23
CA THR A 277 -5.74 -8.00 0.60
C THR A 277 -5.82 -9.31 1.39
N ASN A 278 -6.90 -10.06 1.20
CA ASN A 278 -7.19 -11.29 1.96
C ASN A 278 -6.71 -12.58 1.26
N GLY A 279 -6.27 -12.49 0.00
CA GLY A 279 -5.81 -13.64 -0.80
C GLY A 279 -6.91 -14.65 -1.16
N GLN A 280 -8.18 -14.30 -0.99
CA GLN A 280 -9.34 -15.16 -1.25
C GLN A 280 -10.15 -14.64 -2.44
N GLU A 281 -10.81 -15.58 -3.12
CA GLU A 281 -11.73 -15.28 -4.21
C GLU A 281 -12.98 -14.57 -3.69
N VAL A 282 -13.40 -13.51 -4.38
CA VAL A 282 -14.68 -12.84 -4.15
C VAL A 282 -15.35 -12.59 -5.50
N PHE A 283 -16.61 -13.00 -5.62
CA PHE A 283 -17.40 -12.85 -6.86
C PHE A 283 -16.67 -13.35 -8.14
N GLY A 284 -15.96 -14.48 -8.05
CA GLY A 284 -15.28 -15.07 -9.21
C GLY A 284 -13.93 -14.46 -9.56
N VAL A 285 -13.45 -13.46 -8.81
CA VAL A 285 -12.12 -12.83 -9.00
C VAL A 285 -11.18 -13.31 -7.90
N LYS A 286 -10.11 -13.99 -8.29
CA LYS A 286 -9.11 -14.59 -7.40
C LYS A 286 -7.91 -13.67 -7.16
N LYS A 287 -7.66 -12.72 -8.06
CA LYS A 287 -6.46 -11.86 -8.09
C LYS A 287 -6.66 -10.49 -7.48
N LEU A 288 -7.54 -10.39 -6.47
CA LEU A 288 -7.85 -9.13 -5.79
C LEU A 288 -6.67 -8.56 -5.00
N THR A 289 -5.84 -9.40 -4.39
CA THR A 289 -4.62 -8.92 -3.71
C THR A 289 -3.67 -8.28 -4.72
N GLU A 290 -3.47 -8.93 -5.85
CA GLU A 290 -2.61 -8.48 -6.94
C GLU A 290 -3.17 -7.21 -7.62
N LEU A 291 -4.50 -7.09 -7.75
CA LEU A 291 -5.17 -5.85 -8.15
C LEU A 291 -4.75 -4.67 -7.27
N VAL A 292 -4.72 -4.86 -5.95
CA VAL A 292 -4.30 -3.83 -4.97
C VAL A 292 -2.80 -3.59 -5.01
N VAL A 293 -1.99 -4.65 -5.14
CA VAL A 293 -0.52 -4.54 -5.20
C VAL A 293 -0.08 -3.72 -6.41
N ASP A 294 -0.70 -3.96 -7.56
CA ASP A 294 -0.45 -3.27 -8.84
C ASP A 294 -1.18 -1.92 -8.92
N GLU A 295 -2.02 -1.60 -7.93
CA GLU A 295 -2.77 -0.33 -7.85
C GLU A 295 -3.72 -0.13 -9.05
N LEU A 296 -4.30 -1.24 -9.53
CA LEU A 296 -5.22 -1.26 -10.65
C LEU A 296 -6.62 -0.83 -10.22
N SER A 297 -7.35 -0.21 -11.15
CA SER A 297 -8.78 0.12 -10.99
C SER A 297 -9.66 -0.79 -11.85
N LEU A 298 -10.84 -1.15 -11.35
CA LEU A 298 -11.90 -1.78 -12.13
C LEU A 298 -12.98 -0.72 -12.42
N LEU A 299 -13.15 -0.39 -13.69
CA LEU A 299 -14.02 0.69 -14.12
C LEU A 299 -15.08 0.20 -15.12
N PRO A 300 -16.23 0.85 -15.24
CA PRO A 300 -17.13 0.60 -16.36
C PRO A 300 -16.47 1.03 -17.67
N PHE A 301 -16.70 0.29 -18.75
CA PHE A 301 -16.27 0.72 -20.08
C PHE A 301 -17.03 1.99 -20.51
N SER A 302 -16.30 3.09 -20.68
CA SER A 302 -16.81 4.37 -21.18
C SER A 302 -15.68 5.14 -21.89
N GLU A 303 -16.03 6.13 -22.73
CA GLU A 303 -15.04 6.99 -23.37
C GLU A 303 -14.21 7.79 -22.36
N GLU A 304 -14.82 8.20 -21.24
CA GLU A 304 -14.14 8.88 -20.14
C GLU A 304 -13.05 7.99 -19.52
N ASN A 305 -13.40 6.73 -19.22
CA ASN A 305 -12.48 5.81 -18.55
C ASN A 305 -11.36 5.27 -19.45
N LEU A 306 -11.45 5.43 -20.78
CA LEU A 306 -10.31 5.21 -21.68
C LEU A 306 -9.16 6.21 -21.43
N ASN A 307 -9.44 7.34 -20.80
CA ASN A 307 -8.44 8.33 -20.43
C ASN A 307 -7.95 8.18 -18.99
N PHE A 308 -8.36 7.11 -18.28
CA PHE A 308 -7.93 6.91 -16.91
C PHE A 308 -6.41 6.75 -16.82
N HIS A 309 -5.79 7.59 -16.01
CA HIS A 309 -4.43 7.44 -15.50
C HIS A 309 -4.38 8.10 -14.12
N TRP A 310 -3.36 7.78 -13.32
CA TRP A 310 -3.19 8.42 -12.03
C TRP A 310 -2.75 9.89 -12.21
N GLU A 311 -3.22 10.79 -11.35
CA GLU A 311 -3.03 12.26 -11.50
C GLU A 311 -1.55 12.68 -11.55
N LYS A 312 -0.65 11.91 -10.93
CA LYS A 312 0.80 12.20 -10.89
C LYS A 312 1.56 11.68 -12.12
N GLU A 313 0.90 10.96 -13.02
CA GLU A 313 1.52 10.46 -14.25
C GLU A 313 1.21 11.41 -15.42
N ASN A 314 2.25 11.90 -16.10
CA ASN A 314 2.11 12.68 -17.32
C ASN A 314 2.19 11.76 -18.54
N ARG A 315 1.14 10.97 -18.77
CA ARG A 315 1.04 10.04 -19.90
C ARG A 315 -0.34 10.03 -20.52
N SER A 316 -0.39 9.62 -21.79
CA SER A 316 -1.63 9.29 -22.50
C SER A 316 -1.66 7.78 -22.74
N ASN A 317 -2.81 7.14 -22.52
CA ASN A 317 -2.98 5.72 -22.87
C ASN A 317 -2.86 5.55 -24.40
N GLN A 318 -2.10 4.56 -24.85
CA GLN A 318 -1.84 4.30 -26.28
C GLN A 318 -2.22 2.87 -26.68
N SER A 319 -2.07 1.91 -25.78
CA SER A 319 -2.26 0.48 -26.04
C SER A 319 -3.41 -0.10 -25.24
N VAL A 320 -4.33 -0.77 -25.91
CA VAL A 320 -5.49 -1.40 -25.26
C VAL A 320 -5.55 -2.87 -25.66
N TYR A 321 -5.61 -3.75 -24.68
CA TYR A 321 -5.87 -5.17 -24.90
C TYR A 321 -7.35 -5.48 -24.64
N VAL A 322 -7.99 -6.18 -25.57
CA VAL A 322 -9.41 -6.55 -25.49
C VAL A 322 -9.53 -8.06 -25.36
N ALA A 323 -10.09 -8.50 -24.25
CA ALA A 323 -10.26 -9.92 -23.96
C ALA A 323 -11.31 -10.57 -24.90
N PRO A 324 -11.17 -11.88 -25.20
CA PRO A 324 -11.98 -12.57 -26.20
C PRO A 324 -13.50 -12.41 -26.05
N SER A 325 -14.03 -12.46 -24.83
CA SER A 325 -15.48 -12.44 -24.59
C SER A 325 -16.13 -11.10 -24.94
N VAL A 326 -15.34 -10.02 -24.99
CA VAL A 326 -15.81 -8.67 -25.34
C VAL A 326 -16.10 -8.55 -26.84
N GLY A 327 -15.34 -9.28 -27.66
CA GLY A 327 -15.40 -9.18 -29.12
C GLY A 327 -14.80 -7.87 -29.66
N LYS A 328 -15.06 -7.59 -30.94
CA LYS A 328 -14.54 -6.37 -31.60
C LYS A 328 -15.22 -5.13 -31.07
N ILE A 329 -14.43 -4.09 -30.80
CA ILE A 329 -14.89 -2.80 -30.34
C ILE A 329 -14.31 -1.67 -31.21
N SER A 330 -15.03 -0.56 -31.31
CA SER A 330 -14.52 0.66 -31.92
C SER A 330 -13.98 1.57 -30.81
N LEU A 331 -12.72 1.94 -30.92
CA LEU A 331 -12.03 2.87 -30.03
C LEU A 331 -11.50 4.07 -30.85
N PRO A 332 -11.24 5.23 -30.21
CA PRO A 332 -10.58 6.34 -30.86
C PRO A 332 -9.30 5.93 -31.60
N SER A 333 -9.03 6.54 -32.75
CA SER A 333 -7.98 6.11 -33.69
C SER A 333 -6.54 6.21 -33.18
N HIS A 334 -6.31 6.92 -32.07
CA HIS A 334 -4.99 6.99 -31.46
C HIS A 334 -4.65 5.73 -30.65
N PHE A 335 -5.65 4.92 -30.27
CA PHE A 335 -5.40 3.66 -29.59
C PHE A 335 -4.95 2.58 -30.57
N LYS A 336 -3.85 1.93 -30.23
CA LYS A 336 -3.47 0.64 -30.81
C LYS A 336 -4.16 -0.48 -30.03
N VAL A 337 -5.07 -1.17 -30.70
CA VAL A 337 -5.93 -2.17 -30.08
C VAL A 337 -5.44 -3.57 -30.42
N TYR A 338 -5.25 -4.37 -29.38
CA TYR A 338 -4.79 -5.75 -29.46
C TYR A 338 -5.90 -6.70 -29.04
N TYR A 339 -5.95 -7.84 -29.72
CA TYR A 339 -6.91 -8.92 -29.53
C TYR A 339 -6.16 -10.24 -29.57
N GLY A 340 -6.70 -11.28 -28.94
CA GLY A 340 -6.13 -12.62 -29.02
C GLY A 340 -6.38 -13.44 -27.76
N SER A 341 -5.73 -14.60 -27.69
CA SER A 341 -5.58 -15.36 -26.45
C SER A 341 -4.60 -14.68 -25.50
N ILE A 342 -4.53 -15.17 -24.26
CA ILE A 342 -3.57 -14.69 -23.27
C ILE A 342 -2.12 -14.97 -23.70
N GLU A 343 -1.86 -16.12 -24.31
CA GLU A 343 -0.54 -16.45 -24.85
C GLU A 343 -0.12 -15.50 -25.99
N GLU A 344 -1.08 -15.13 -26.84
CA GLU A 344 -0.86 -14.12 -27.89
C GLU A 344 -0.58 -12.74 -27.26
N ALA A 345 -1.29 -12.37 -26.19
CA ALA A 345 -1.07 -11.14 -25.45
C ALA A 345 0.35 -11.06 -24.86
N GLU A 346 0.82 -12.14 -24.22
CA GLU A 346 2.19 -12.22 -23.70
C GLU A 346 3.23 -12.12 -24.82
N ALA A 347 3.00 -12.78 -25.96
CA ALA A 347 3.88 -12.68 -27.12
C ALA A 347 3.93 -11.26 -27.71
N ILE A 348 2.81 -10.53 -27.71
CA ILE A 348 2.73 -9.13 -28.13
C ILE A 348 3.58 -8.23 -27.24
N LEU A 349 3.52 -8.42 -25.92
CA LEU A 349 4.31 -7.62 -24.96
C LEU A 349 5.83 -7.86 -25.10
N LEU A 350 6.24 -8.99 -25.68
CA LEU A 350 7.63 -9.30 -26.02
C LEU A 350 8.05 -8.82 -27.42
N SER A 351 7.14 -8.22 -28.18
CA SER A 351 7.40 -7.77 -29.54
C SER A 351 8.12 -6.42 -29.58
N LYS A 352 8.58 -6.03 -30.78
CA LYS A 352 9.23 -4.73 -31.01
C LYS A 352 8.33 -3.52 -30.68
N ASP A 353 7.01 -3.73 -30.63
CA ASP A 353 6.08 -2.66 -30.26
C ASP A 353 6.29 -2.17 -28.82
N PHE A 354 6.82 -3.01 -27.93
CA PHE A 354 7.02 -2.70 -26.50
C PHE A 354 8.50 -2.58 -26.13
N GLN A 355 9.41 -2.57 -27.12
CA GLN A 355 10.84 -2.43 -26.87
C GLN A 355 11.17 -1.05 -26.26
N GLY A 356 11.95 -1.05 -25.18
CA GLY A 356 12.36 0.17 -24.47
C GLY A 356 11.25 0.81 -23.62
N ARG A 357 10.26 0.00 -23.23
CA ARG A 357 9.13 0.37 -22.36
C ARG A 357 8.86 -0.80 -21.43
N VAL A 358 8.19 -0.53 -20.31
CA VAL A 358 7.67 -1.58 -19.45
C VAL A 358 6.67 -2.42 -20.29
N PRO A 359 6.87 -3.75 -20.42
CA PRO A 359 6.10 -4.57 -21.37
C PRO A 359 4.70 -4.86 -20.80
N ARG A 360 3.81 -3.86 -20.85
CA ARG A 360 2.43 -3.89 -20.36
C ARG A 360 1.52 -3.07 -21.27
N PHE A 361 0.27 -3.48 -21.41
CA PHE A 361 -0.75 -2.66 -22.05
C PHE A 361 -1.17 -1.52 -21.12
N ASP A 362 -1.46 -0.35 -21.67
CA ASP A 362 -1.96 0.77 -20.87
C ASP A 362 -3.31 0.45 -20.26
N LEU A 363 -4.21 -0.20 -21.00
CA LEU A 363 -5.54 -0.58 -20.52
C LEU A 363 -5.91 -2.00 -20.95
N GLY A 364 -6.73 -2.65 -20.13
CA GLY A 364 -7.38 -3.92 -20.45
C GLY A 364 -8.89 -3.77 -20.52
N ILE A 365 -9.56 -4.51 -21.40
CA ILE A 365 -11.02 -4.59 -21.45
C ILE A 365 -11.44 -6.04 -21.28
N ALA A 366 -12.22 -6.33 -20.24
CA ALA A 366 -12.68 -7.68 -19.90
C ALA A 366 -14.21 -7.76 -19.90
N GLY A 367 -14.74 -8.92 -20.30
CA GLY A 367 -16.18 -9.21 -20.29
C GLY A 367 -16.61 -10.21 -19.22
N THR A 368 -15.65 -10.84 -18.50
CA THR A 368 -15.94 -11.77 -17.39
C THR A 368 -14.98 -11.56 -16.21
N ALA A 369 -15.33 -12.12 -15.04
CA ALA A 369 -14.46 -12.13 -13.86
C ALA A 369 -13.15 -12.92 -14.09
N GLU A 370 -13.23 -14.02 -14.85
CA GLU A 370 -12.06 -14.82 -15.22
C GLU A 370 -11.09 -14.03 -16.12
N GLU A 371 -11.62 -13.25 -17.07
CA GLU A 371 -10.78 -12.37 -17.88
C GLU A 371 -10.15 -11.25 -17.06
N ILE A 372 -10.85 -10.71 -16.05
CA ILE A 372 -10.24 -9.77 -15.09
C ILE A 372 -9.04 -10.42 -14.41
N ASP A 373 -9.16 -11.65 -13.91
CA ASP A 373 -8.04 -12.38 -13.30
C ASP A 373 -6.87 -12.56 -14.28
N HIS A 374 -7.14 -12.96 -15.53
CA HIS A 374 -6.09 -13.14 -16.54
C HIS A 374 -5.38 -11.83 -16.92
N LEU A 375 -6.08 -10.69 -16.89
CA LEU A 375 -5.44 -9.39 -17.11
C LEU A 375 -4.53 -9.01 -15.94
N ILE A 376 -4.89 -9.37 -14.71
CA ILE A 376 -4.07 -9.10 -13.51
C ILE A 376 -2.89 -10.07 -13.45
N ARG A 377 -3.12 -11.38 -13.55
CA ARG A 377 -2.08 -12.43 -13.55
C ARG A 377 -2.42 -13.50 -14.61
N PRO A 378 -1.91 -13.38 -15.85
CA PRO A 378 -2.21 -14.29 -16.96
C PRO A 378 -1.63 -15.70 -16.78
N ASN A 379 -0.51 -15.82 -16.07
CA ASN A 379 0.32 -17.02 -16.09
C ASN A 379 0.76 -17.40 -14.68
N SER A 380 0.52 -18.64 -14.27
CA SER A 380 0.86 -19.10 -12.92
C SER A 380 2.36 -19.28 -12.68
N LYS A 381 3.21 -19.14 -13.71
CA LYS A 381 4.66 -19.29 -13.61
C LYS A 381 5.37 -17.99 -13.21
N HIS A 382 4.71 -16.85 -13.32
CA HIS A 382 5.28 -15.55 -12.95
C HIS A 382 4.22 -14.54 -12.52
N GLU A 383 4.64 -13.53 -11.78
CA GLU A 383 3.74 -12.51 -11.22
C GLU A 383 3.53 -11.28 -12.12
N ASN A 384 3.91 -11.36 -13.40
CA ASN A 384 3.72 -10.25 -14.34
C ASN A 384 2.25 -10.06 -14.69
N SER A 385 1.74 -8.83 -14.61
CA SER A 385 0.45 -8.44 -15.19
C SER A 385 0.51 -8.27 -16.70
N LEU A 386 -0.64 -8.32 -17.38
CA LEU A 386 -0.75 -7.79 -18.76
C LEU A 386 -0.94 -6.28 -18.75
N ILE A 387 -1.53 -5.73 -17.68
CA ILE A 387 -1.91 -4.32 -17.58
C ILE A 387 -0.86 -3.58 -16.77
N ARG A 388 -0.58 -2.35 -17.19
CA ARG A 388 0.39 -1.51 -16.51
C ARG A 388 -0.10 -1.22 -15.08
N PRO A 389 0.75 -1.33 -14.05
CA PRO A 389 0.43 -0.86 -12.71
C PRO A 389 -0.08 0.59 -12.72
N ARG A 390 -0.91 0.98 -11.75
CA ARG A 390 -1.57 2.30 -11.70
C ARG A 390 -2.42 2.63 -12.92
N SER A 391 -2.99 1.60 -13.54
CA SER A 391 -3.92 1.74 -14.65
C SER A 391 -5.26 1.06 -14.38
N ALA A 392 -6.06 0.80 -15.42
CA ALA A 392 -7.40 0.25 -15.27
C ALA A 392 -7.70 -0.95 -16.17
N ILE A 393 -8.56 -1.83 -15.65
CA ILE A 393 -9.31 -2.82 -16.39
C ILE A 393 -10.74 -2.30 -16.54
N LEU A 394 -11.20 -2.14 -17.77
CA LEU A 394 -12.54 -1.66 -18.09
C LEU A 394 -13.46 -2.87 -18.32
N PHE A 395 -14.58 -2.91 -17.61
CA PHE A 395 -15.56 -3.97 -17.75
C PHE A 395 -16.58 -3.67 -18.85
N LYS A 396 -16.72 -4.60 -19.80
CA LYS A 396 -17.71 -4.59 -20.87
C LYS A 396 -18.27 -6.00 -21.07
N GLY A 397 -19.28 -6.36 -20.30
CA GLY A 397 -19.91 -7.68 -20.40
C GLY A 397 -21.25 -7.77 -19.67
N GLU A 398 -21.87 -8.94 -19.75
CA GLU A 398 -23.07 -9.25 -18.96
C GLU A 398 -22.69 -9.62 -17.53
N SER A 399 -23.48 -9.18 -16.54
CA SER A 399 -23.19 -9.53 -15.14
C SER A 399 -23.52 -10.98 -14.80
N LYS A 400 -24.50 -11.59 -15.47
CA LYS A 400 -24.98 -12.97 -15.20
C LYS A 400 -25.26 -13.24 -13.71
N GLY A 401 -25.77 -12.24 -12.99
CA GLY A 401 -26.07 -12.32 -11.56
C GLY A 401 -24.83 -12.20 -10.64
N ASN A 402 -23.65 -11.91 -11.18
CA ASN A 402 -22.46 -11.60 -10.41
C ASN A 402 -22.53 -10.18 -9.83
N PRO A 403 -22.49 -10.00 -8.49
CA PRO A 403 -22.64 -8.69 -7.86
C PRO A 403 -21.55 -7.68 -8.21
N LEU A 404 -20.30 -8.12 -8.41
CA LEU A 404 -19.20 -7.24 -8.81
C LEU A 404 -19.41 -6.71 -10.23
N LEU A 405 -19.77 -7.59 -11.16
CA LEU A 405 -19.98 -7.20 -12.55
C LEU A 405 -21.25 -6.33 -12.69
N GLU A 406 -22.28 -6.60 -11.90
CA GLU A 406 -23.47 -5.74 -11.80
C GLU A 406 -23.10 -4.36 -11.24
N PHE A 407 -22.26 -4.28 -10.20
CA PHE A 407 -21.75 -3.03 -9.65
C PHE A 407 -21.07 -2.17 -10.73
N LEU A 408 -20.19 -2.78 -11.55
CA LEU A 408 -19.53 -2.09 -12.67
C LEU A 408 -20.53 -1.69 -13.76
N ASN A 409 -21.48 -2.56 -14.13
CA ASN A 409 -22.52 -2.25 -15.12
C ASN A 409 -23.47 -1.11 -14.68
N LEU A 410 -23.63 -0.88 -13.38
CA LEU A 410 -24.35 0.28 -12.84
C LEU A 410 -23.52 1.59 -12.91
N GLY A 411 -22.35 1.56 -13.52
CA GLY A 411 -21.48 2.73 -13.70
C GLY A 411 -20.63 3.06 -12.47
N LYS A 412 -20.50 2.13 -11.52
CA LYS A 412 -19.71 2.32 -10.30
C LYS A 412 -18.29 1.81 -10.49
N SER A 413 -17.34 2.37 -9.73
CA SER A 413 -15.91 2.04 -9.87
C SER A 413 -15.32 1.40 -8.62
N ILE A 414 -14.27 0.60 -8.83
CA ILE A 414 -13.39 0.14 -7.77
C ILE A 414 -11.99 0.69 -8.03
N HIS A 415 -11.46 1.40 -7.05
CA HIS A 415 -10.07 1.83 -7.06
C HIS A 415 -9.29 1.09 -5.98
N THR A 416 -7.99 0.99 -6.16
CA THR A 416 -7.07 0.39 -5.19
C THR A 416 -5.86 1.29 -5.00
N SER A 417 -5.06 1.04 -3.97
CA SER A 417 -3.79 1.73 -3.75
C SER A 417 -2.89 0.89 -2.85
N ARG A 418 -1.57 1.15 -2.86
CA ARG A 418 -0.61 0.47 -1.99
C ARG A 418 0.08 1.45 -1.03
N CYS A 419 1.23 1.98 -1.44
CA CYS A 419 2.04 2.95 -0.69
C CYS A 419 1.59 4.37 -1.03
N GLY A 420 1.93 5.35 -0.20
CA GLY A 420 1.61 6.75 -0.47
C GLY A 420 2.81 7.68 -0.37
N ASP A 421 2.56 8.95 -0.66
CA ASP A 421 3.57 10.01 -0.64
C ASP A 421 3.86 10.49 0.79
N PHE A 422 5.07 10.18 1.28
CA PHE A 422 5.52 10.54 2.62
C PHE A 422 5.71 12.05 2.79
N HIS A 423 6.13 12.77 1.75
CA HIS A 423 6.31 14.22 1.82
C HIS A 423 4.95 14.91 2.04
N LEU A 424 3.93 14.45 1.30
CA LEU A 424 2.57 14.95 1.47
C LEU A 424 1.99 14.57 2.85
N ALA A 425 2.23 13.34 3.33
CA ALA A 425 1.84 12.92 4.67
C ALA A 425 2.48 13.78 5.77
N ILE A 426 3.80 14.00 5.71
CA ILE A 426 4.54 14.87 6.64
C ILE A 426 3.95 16.27 6.62
N LYS A 427 3.76 16.85 5.42
CA LYS A 427 3.21 18.20 5.26
C LYS A 427 1.82 18.32 5.90
N LEU A 428 0.91 17.39 5.61
CA LEU A 428 -0.44 17.42 6.17
C LEU A 428 -0.45 17.31 7.70
N LEU A 429 0.41 16.46 8.27
CA LEU A 429 0.52 16.32 9.72
C LEU A 429 1.19 17.54 10.38
N GLN A 430 2.09 18.23 9.69
CA GLN A 430 2.65 19.50 10.19
C GLN A 430 1.59 20.63 10.19
N GLU A 431 0.72 20.65 9.18
CA GLU A 431 -0.28 21.70 8.99
C GLU A 431 -1.56 21.46 9.81
N ASP A 432 -2.03 20.22 9.94
CA ASP A 432 -3.24 19.85 10.69
C ASP A 432 -2.90 19.31 12.09
N LYS A 433 -2.70 20.25 13.03
CA LYS A 433 -2.41 19.93 14.43
C LYS A 433 -3.48 19.06 15.10
N LYS A 434 -4.75 19.22 14.71
CA LYS A 434 -5.85 18.47 15.31
C LYS A 434 -5.73 16.98 14.97
N VAL A 435 -5.45 16.67 13.71
CA VAL A 435 -5.22 15.28 13.28
C VAL A 435 -3.95 14.72 13.92
N THR A 436 -2.87 15.50 13.96
CA THR A 436 -1.60 15.07 14.60
C THR A 436 -1.77 14.74 16.08
N GLU A 437 -2.46 15.59 16.84
CA GLU A 437 -2.76 15.35 18.26
C GLU A 437 -3.69 14.14 18.44
N ALA A 438 -4.67 13.96 17.55
CA ALA A 438 -5.58 12.81 17.58
C ALA A 438 -4.82 11.49 17.35
N LEU A 439 -3.90 11.46 16.39
CA LEU A 439 -3.06 10.30 16.12
C LEU A 439 -2.14 9.98 17.30
N GLU A 440 -1.43 10.99 17.83
CA GLU A 440 -0.50 10.83 18.95
C GLU A 440 -1.19 10.22 20.17
N LYS A 441 -2.39 10.71 20.48
CA LYS A 441 -3.14 10.33 21.69
C LYS A 441 -3.81 8.96 21.58
N ASN A 442 -4.27 8.56 20.39
CA ASN A 442 -5.22 7.46 20.26
C ASN A 442 -4.68 6.22 19.53
N MET A 443 -3.61 6.34 18.72
CA MET A 443 -3.20 5.22 17.85
C MET A 443 -2.28 4.21 18.54
N ILE A 444 -1.22 4.67 19.21
CA ILE A 444 -0.25 3.78 19.87
C ILE A 444 -0.84 3.30 21.20
N THR A 445 -1.14 2.00 21.27
CA THR A 445 -1.69 1.38 22.48
C THR A 445 -0.65 0.66 23.31
N HIS A 446 0.41 0.13 22.68
CA HIS A 446 1.47 -0.61 23.36
C HIS A 446 2.84 -0.26 22.80
N SER A 447 3.85 -0.34 23.66
CA SER A 447 5.25 -0.17 23.32
C SER A 447 6.08 -1.28 23.97
N PHE A 448 6.98 -1.89 23.20
CA PHE A 448 7.88 -2.94 23.67
C PHE A 448 9.32 -2.61 23.30
N SER A 449 10.29 -3.20 24.00
CA SER A 449 11.69 -3.17 23.57
C SER A 449 11.95 -4.29 22.54
N PRO A 450 13.04 -4.22 21.75
CA PRO A 450 13.36 -5.23 20.73
C PRO A 450 13.50 -6.65 21.28
N GLU A 451 13.90 -6.82 22.54
CA GLU A 451 14.05 -8.13 23.18
C GLU A 451 12.70 -8.81 23.47
N LYS A 452 11.60 -8.05 23.41
CA LYS A 452 10.23 -8.49 23.68
C LYS A 452 9.39 -8.66 22.42
N LEU A 453 10.01 -8.85 21.25
CA LEU A 453 9.30 -8.97 19.97
C LEU A 453 8.22 -10.06 19.95
N SER A 454 8.46 -11.22 20.58
CA SER A 454 7.44 -12.28 20.68
C SER A 454 6.20 -11.84 21.48
N GLU A 455 6.40 -11.09 22.56
CA GLU A 455 5.31 -10.50 23.37
C GLU A 455 4.57 -9.41 22.57
N ALA A 456 5.32 -8.57 21.84
CA ALA A 456 4.78 -7.54 20.98
C ALA A 456 3.89 -8.11 19.86
N PHE A 457 4.32 -9.21 19.22
CA PHE A 457 3.56 -9.91 18.18
C PHE A 457 2.29 -10.54 18.76
N THR A 458 2.40 -11.22 19.90
CA THR A 458 1.24 -11.78 20.59
C THR A 458 0.22 -10.69 20.91
N THR A 459 0.68 -9.55 21.42
CA THR A 459 -0.15 -8.37 21.72
C THR A 459 -0.77 -7.77 20.46
N ALA A 460 -0.03 -7.66 19.36
CA ALA A 460 -0.52 -7.09 18.11
C ALA A 460 -1.66 -7.91 17.47
N HIS A 461 -1.80 -9.18 17.82
CA HIS A 461 -2.92 -10.02 17.39
C HIS A 461 -4.20 -9.82 18.23
N THR A 462 -4.11 -9.22 19.43
CA THR A 462 -5.29 -9.09 20.30
C THR A 462 -6.25 -8.04 19.79
N PRO A 463 -7.58 -8.19 19.96
CA PRO A 463 -8.57 -7.22 19.49
C PRO A 463 -8.39 -5.78 19.98
N GLU A 464 -7.80 -5.60 21.16
CA GLU A 464 -7.62 -4.32 21.84
C GLU A 464 -6.40 -3.55 21.31
N ALA A 465 -5.45 -4.22 20.65
CA ALA A 465 -4.29 -3.59 20.07
C ALA A 465 -4.63 -2.88 18.74
N ILE A 466 -4.54 -1.55 18.76
CA ILE A 466 -4.62 -0.69 17.56
C ILE A 466 -3.25 -0.58 16.91
N LYS A 467 -2.24 -0.09 17.64
CA LYS A 467 -0.86 -0.03 17.16
C LYS A 467 0.11 -0.41 18.25
N VAL A 468 0.97 -1.36 17.92
CA VAL A 468 2.13 -1.76 18.73
C VAL A 468 3.37 -1.14 18.10
N VAL A 469 4.26 -0.63 18.94
CA VAL A 469 5.53 -0.02 18.50
C VAL A 469 6.69 -0.68 19.25
N ILE A 470 7.78 -0.94 18.54
CA ILE A 470 9.06 -1.35 19.09
C ILE A 470 9.90 -0.09 19.29
N SER A 471 10.34 0.14 20.52
CA SER A 471 11.14 1.31 20.90
C SER A 471 12.58 0.90 21.17
N HIS A 472 13.49 1.43 20.38
CA HIS A 472 14.93 1.28 20.56
C HIS A 472 15.45 2.28 21.59
N ALA A 473 16.52 1.90 22.30
CA ALA A 473 17.14 2.69 23.37
C ALA A 473 18.14 3.73 22.85
#